data_AF-A0A0N1C2H4-F1
#
_entry.id   AF-A0A0N1C2H4-F1
#
_cell.length_a   1.000
_cell.length_b   1.000
_cell.length_c   1.000
_cell.angle_alpha   90.00
_cell.angle_beta   90.00
_cell.angle_gamma   90.00
#
_symmetry.space_group_name_H-M   'P 1'
#
loop_
_entity.id
_entity.type
_entity.pdbx_description
1 polymer ?
#
loop_
_entity_poly.entity_id
_entity_poly.type
_entity_poly.pdbx_seq_one_letter_code
_entity_poly.pdbx_strand_id
1 'polypeptide(L)'
;MKAERTRLARLKRLERIRDIARRNALAEAGKAESTLAQLQGLVDRTARLSAEYAARTDMPDAHALQQLRQFVAGLDRITTGTRADAANAKVIADTKAQEAAAAERKRAAVEERAEAQARLIAQKIANAQTPLGKRKATGTGLE
;
A
#
# COMPACT_ATOMS: atom_id res chain seq x y z
N MET A 1 25.61 8.93 26.41
CA MET A 1 25.04 10.09 25.68
C MET A 1 25.43 10.19 24.20
N LYS A 2 26.72 10.34 23.81
CA LYS A 2 27.11 10.51 22.38
C LYS A 2 26.72 9.32 21.49
N ALA A 3 27.00 8.09 21.93
CA ALA A 3 26.65 6.87 21.19
C ALA A 3 25.14 6.70 20.98
N GLU A 4 24.32 7.02 22.00
CA GLU A 4 22.85 6.92 21.92
C GLU A 4 22.28 7.95 20.94
N ARG A 5 22.81 9.18 20.95
CA ARG A 5 22.43 10.22 19.98
C ARG A 5 22.81 9.81 18.54
N THR A 6 23.98 9.20 18.34
CA THR A 6 24.38 8.66 17.03
C THR A 6 23.45 7.54 16.57
N ARG A 7 23.05 6.63 17.48
CA ARG A 7 22.09 5.57 17.19
C ARG A 7 20.73 6.13 16.80
N LEU A 8 20.22 7.13 17.52
CA LEU A 8 18.97 7.82 17.18
C LEU A 8 19.05 8.49 15.80
N ALA A 9 20.15 9.17 15.49
CA ALA A 9 20.34 9.79 14.17
C ALA A 9 20.38 8.77 13.03
N ARG A 10 20.89 7.55 13.28
CA ARG A 10 20.83 6.44 12.31
C ARG A 10 19.40 5.93 12.12
N LEU A 11 18.62 5.79 13.21
CA LEU A 11 17.22 5.38 13.14
C LEU A 11 16.36 6.39 12.35
N LYS A 12 16.50 7.70 12.61
CA LYS A 12 15.81 8.74 11.85
C LYS A 12 16.18 8.78 10.36
N ARG A 13 17.41 8.39 10.00
CA ARG A 13 17.80 8.23 8.59
C ARG A 13 17.14 7.01 7.96
N LEU A 14 17.10 5.90 8.68
CA LEU A 14 16.43 4.69 8.21
C LEU A 14 14.92 4.91 8.05
N GLU A 15 14.29 5.62 8.98
CA GLU A 15 12.87 5.99 8.91
C GLU A 15 12.55 6.77 7.63
N ARG A 16 13.36 7.78 7.28
CA ARG A 16 13.22 8.52 6.02
C ARG A 16 13.30 7.62 4.79
N ILE A 17 14.26 6.69 4.78
CA ILE A 17 14.39 5.70 3.69
C ILE A 17 13.15 4.79 3.62
N ARG A 18 12.63 4.37 4.77
CA ARG A 18 11.42 3.53 4.84
C ARG A 18 10.17 4.27 4.40
N ASP A 19 10.03 5.56 4.72
CA ASP A 19 8.89 6.35 4.26
C ASP A 19 8.92 6.54 2.73
N ILE A 20 10.11 6.75 2.13
CA ILE A 20 10.24 6.77 0.66
C ILE A 20 9.82 5.42 0.06
N ALA A 21 10.33 4.31 0.62
CA ALA A 21 9.96 2.98 0.15
C ALA A 21 8.46 2.71 0.27
N ARG A 22 7.84 3.16 1.36
CA ARG A 22 6.39 3.07 1.59
C ARG A 22 5.59 3.88 0.56
N ARG A 23 5.96 5.14 0.32
CA ARG A 23 5.31 6.00 -0.68
C ARG A 23 5.39 5.39 -2.08
N ASN A 24 6.56 4.84 -2.43
CA ASN A 24 6.74 4.15 -3.71
C ASN A 24 5.84 2.91 -3.81
N ALA A 25 5.79 2.08 -2.77
CA ALA A 25 4.94 0.89 -2.76
C ALA A 25 3.44 1.25 -2.86
N LEU A 26 2.99 2.31 -2.18
CA LEU A 26 1.62 2.82 -2.28
C LEU A 26 1.32 3.36 -3.69
N ALA A 27 2.26 4.07 -4.31
CA ALA A 27 2.09 4.56 -5.68
C ALA A 27 1.97 3.42 -6.69
N GLU A 28 2.79 2.38 -6.57
CA GLU A 28 2.71 1.20 -7.44
C GLU A 28 1.43 0.39 -7.21
N ALA A 29 0.98 0.24 -5.96
CA ALA A 29 -0.33 -0.36 -5.66
C ALA A 29 -1.48 0.44 -6.29
N GLY A 30 -1.47 1.77 -6.16
CA GLY A 30 -2.48 2.63 -6.77
C GLY A 30 -2.50 2.55 -8.30
N LYS A 31 -1.33 2.43 -8.95
CA LYS A 31 -1.25 2.20 -10.41
C LYS A 31 -1.87 0.86 -10.80
N ALA A 32 -1.54 -0.22 -10.08
CA ALA A 32 -2.07 -1.55 -10.36
C ALA A 32 -3.60 -1.61 -10.20
N GLU A 33 -4.14 -1.00 -9.14
CA GLU A 33 -5.59 -0.87 -8.93
C GLU A 33 -6.26 -0.06 -10.05
N SER A 34 -5.64 1.04 -10.48
CA SER A 34 -6.16 1.84 -11.60
C SER A 34 -6.21 1.03 -12.90
N THR A 35 -5.17 0.24 -13.20
CA THR A 35 -5.17 -0.66 -14.37
C THR A 35 -6.26 -1.71 -14.27
N LEU A 36 -6.45 -2.34 -13.11
CA LEU A 36 -7.52 -3.30 -12.89
C LEU A 36 -8.90 -2.66 -13.15
N ALA A 37 -9.16 -1.48 -12.58
CA ALA A 37 -10.40 -0.76 -12.75
C ALA A 37 -10.66 -0.39 -14.22
N GLN A 38 -9.63 0.02 -14.97
CA GLN A 38 -9.74 0.31 -16.39
C GLN A 38 -10.10 -0.94 -17.22
N LEU A 39 -9.49 -2.09 -16.92
CA LEU A 39 -9.78 -3.35 -17.61
C LEU A 39 -11.20 -3.84 -17.30
N GLN A 40 -11.64 -3.75 -16.03
CA GLN A 40 -13.01 -4.06 -15.64
C GLN A 40 -14.02 -3.16 -16.37
N GLY A 41 -13.77 -1.85 -16.39
CA GLY A 41 -14.61 -0.90 -17.13
C GLY A 41 -14.59 -1.12 -18.65
N LEU A 42 -13.51 -1.68 -19.21
CA LEU A 42 -13.49 -2.09 -20.62
C LEU A 42 -14.37 -3.32 -20.86
N VAL A 43 -14.22 -4.36 -20.01
CA VAL A 43 -15.06 -5.58 -20.07
C VAL A 43 -16.54 -5.23 -20.00
N ASP A 44 -16.95 -4.37 -19.06
CA ASP A 44 -18.36 -4.03 -18.88
C ASP A 44 -18.92 -3.30 -20.10
N ARG A 45 -18.14 -2.35 -20.65
CA ARG A 45 -18.54 -1.61 -21.85
C ARG A 45 -18.62 -2.50 -23.08
N THR A 46 -17.65 -3.39 -23.30
CA THR A 46 -17.67 -4.27 -24.48
C THR A 46 -18.75 -5.34 -24.36
N ALA A 47 -18.98 -5.88 -23.16
CA ALA A 47 -20.07 -6.83 -22.91
C ALA A 47 -21.45 -6.19 -23.15
N ARG A 48 -21.65 -4.96 -22.66
CA ARG A 48 -22.88 -4.19 -22.90
C ARG A 48 -23.09 -3.93 -24.39
N LEU A 49 -22.05 -3.49 -25.10
CA LEU A 49 -22.11 -3.24 -26.54
C LEU A 49 -22.47 -4.53 -27.30
N SER A 50 -21.83 -5.65 -26.95
CA SER A 50 -22.12 -6.96 -27.56
C SER A 50 -23.60 -7.33 -27.39
N ALA A 51 -24.14 -7.19 -26.18
CA ALA A 51 -25.54 -7.48 -25.88
C ALA A 51 -26.52 -6.54 -26.63
N GLU A 52 -26.21 -5.24 -26.70
CA GLU A 52 -27.03 -4.26 -27.42
C GLU A 52 -27.09 -4.56 -28.93
N TYR A 53 -25.98 -4.97 -29.53
CA TYR A 53 -25.94 -5.35 -30.95
C TYR A 53 -26.57 -6.72 -31.20
N ALA A 54 -26.38 -7.69 -30.31
CA ALA A 54 -26.98 -9.02 -30.42
C ALA A 54 -28.52 -8.98 -30.32
N ALA A 55 -29.08 -8.00 -29.61
CA ALA A 55 -30.53 -7.81 -29.48
C ALA A 55 -31.19 -7.16 -30.71
N ARG A 56 -30.42 -6.68 -31.70
CA ARG A 56 -30.97 -6.07 -32.91
C ARG A 56 -31.63 -7.10 -33.82
N THR A 57 -32.82 -6.78 -34.29
CA THR A 57 -33.64 -7.62 -35.19
C THR A 57 -34.01 -6.92 -36.50
N ASP A 58 -33.50 -5.71 -36.73
CA ASP A 58 -33.83 -4.81 -37.82
C ASP A 58 -32.91 -4.96 -39.05
N MET A 59 -32.34 -6.15 -39.25
CA MET A 59 -31.42 -6.38 -40.36
C MET A 59 -32.18 -6.50 -41.69
N PRO A 60 -31.82 -5.72 -42.73
CA PRO A 60 -32.57 -5.65 -43.98
C PRO A 60 -32.43 -6.91 -44.86
N ASP A 61 -31.33 -7.65 -44.71
CA ASP A 61 -31.05 -8.86 -45.46
C ASP A 61 -30.15 -9.85 -44.69
N ALA A 62 -29.92 -11.02 -45.29
CA ALA A 62 -29.07 -12.05 -44.71
C ALA A 62 -27.59 -11.64 -44.60
N HIS A 63 -27.10 -10.79 -45.51
CA HIS A 63 -25.71 -10.35 -45.51
C HIS A 63 -25.44 -9.38 -44.34
N ALA A 64 -26.31 -8.40 -44.11
CA ALA A 64 -26.28 -7.51 -42.96
C ALA A 64 -26.37 -8.29 -41.64
N LEU A 65 -27.25 -9.31 -41.58
CA LEU A 65 -27.33 -10.21 -40.43
C LEU A 65 -26.01 -10.97 -40.18
N GLN A 66 -25.36 -11.46 -41.24
CA GLN A 66 -24.06 -12.12 -41.13
C GLN A 66 -22.97 -11.17 -40.61
N GLN A 67 -22.93 -9.92 -41.11
CA GLN A 67 -21.99 -8.91 -40.63
C GLN A 67 -22.22 -8.58 -39.16
N LEU A 68 -23.47 -8.42 -38.73
CA LEU A 68 -23.83 -8.19 -37.32
C LEU A 68 -23.32 -9.35 -36.43
N ARG A 69 -23.55 -10.60 -36.84
CA ARG A 69 -23.08 -11.78 -36.10
C ARG A 69 -21.55 -11.83 -35.98
N GLN A 70 -20.83 -11.50 -37.04
CA GLN A 70 -19.36 -11.45 -37.01
C GLN A 70 -18.86 -10.33 -36.09
N PHE A 71 -19.52 -9.18 -36.10
CA PHE A 71 -19.20 -8.06 -35.22
C PHE A 71 -19.40 -8.42 -33.73
N VAL A 72 -20.56 -8.98 -33.38
CA VAL A 72 -20.86 -9.48 -32.02
C VAL A 72 -19.83 -10.52 -31.58
N ALA A 73 -19.51 -11.51 -32.44
CA ALA A 73 -18.48 -12.49 -32.14
C ALA A 73 -17.09 -11.87 -31.93
N GLY A 74 -16.77 -10.78 -32.63
CA GLY A 74 -15.57 -9.98 -32.40
C GLY A 74 -15.55 -9.32 -31.03
N LEU A 75 -16.65 -8.69 -30.62
CA LEU A 75 -16.81 -8.08 -29.30
C LEU A 75 -16.73 -9.11 -28.17
N ASP A 76 -17.29 -10.31 -28.36
CA ASP A 76 -17.24 -11.39 -27.37
C ASP A 76 -15.81 -11.91 -27.18
N ARG A 77 -15.02 -12.02 -28.26
CA ARG A 77 -13.60 -12.37 -28.17
C ARG A 77 -12.80 -11.32 -27.43
N ILE A 78 -13.01 -10.04 -27.72
CA ILE A 78 -12.36 -8.93 -27.00
C ILE A 78 -12.72 -9.00 -25.52
N THR A 79 -14.01 -9.13 -25.19
CA THR A 79 -14.49 -9.22 -23.82
C THR A 79 -13.86 -10.40 -23.07
N THR A 80 -13.77 -11.56 -23.71
CA THR A 80 -13.15 -12.76 -23.11
C THR A 80 -11.65 -12.56 -22.87
N GLY A 81 -10.93 -11.99 -23.83
CA GLY A 81 -9.51 -11.64 -23.68
C GLY A 81 -9.29 -10.64 -22.54
N THR A 82 -10.04 -9.54 -22.53
CA THR A 82 -9.92 -8.51 -21.49
C THR A 82 -10.31 -9.02 -20.11
N ARG A 83 -11.23 -10.00 -19.99
CA ARG A 83 -11.51 -10.67 -18.71
C ARG A 83 -10.30 -11.45 -18.19
N ALA A 84 -9.57 -12.13 -19.05
CA ALA A 84 -8.34 -12.81 -18.67
C ALA A 84 -7.27 -11.79 -18.23
N ASP A 85 -7.14 -10.67 -18.96
CA ASP A 85 -6.24 -9.58 -18.59
C ASP A 85 -6.62 -8.95 -17.24
N ALA A 86 -7.91 -8.72 -17.00
CA ALA A 86 -8.41 -8.20 -15.72
C ALA A 86 -8.13 -9.16 -14.56
N ALA A 87 -8.25 -10.47 -14.78
CA ALA A 87 -7.91 -11.48 -13.77
C ALA A 87 -6.41 -11.43 -13.43
N ASN A 88 -5.54 -11.31 -14.44
CA ASN A 88 -4.09 -11.14 -14.23
C ASN A 88 -3.78 -9.83 -13.51
N ALA A 89 -4.41 -8.73 -13.92
CA ALA A 89 -4.24 -7.42 -13.28
C ALA A 89 -4.69 -7.44 -11.82
N LYS A 90 -5.73 -8.21 -11.48
CA LYS A 90 -6.17 -8.40 -10.10
C LYS A 90 -5.10 -9.05 -9.24
N VAL A 91 -4.47 -10.13 -9.73
CA VAL A 91 -3.37 -10.79 -9.01
C VAL A 91 -2.21 -9.81 -8.77
N ILE A 92 -1.89 -8.97 -9.75
CA ILE A 92 -0.85 -7.94 -9.63
C ILE A 92 -1.26 -6.88 -8.59
N ALA A 93 -2.49 -6.37 -8.64
CA ALA A 93 -3.01 -5.39 -7.70
C ALA A 93 -2.98 -5.92 -6.26
N ASP A 94 -3.47 -7.14 -6.04
CA ASP A 94 -3.43 -7.83 -4.74
C ASP A 94 -1.99 -7.97 -4.22
N THR A 95 -1.07 -8.37 -5.09
CA THR A 95 0.36 -8.50 -4.75
C THR A 95 0.95 -7.14 -4.35
N LYS A 96 0.66 -6.07 -5.09
CA LYS A 96 1.14 -4.71 -4.79
C LYS A 96 0.52 -4.14 -3.51
N ALA A 97 -0.74 -4.44 -3.23
CA ALA A 97 -1.38 -4.09 -1.97
C ALA A 97 -0.68 -4.76 -0.77
N GLN A 98 -0.32 -6.05 -0.90
CA GLN A 98 0.44 -6.76 0.13
C GLN A 98 1.85 -6.20 0.33
N GLU A 99 2.55 -5.86 -0.76
CA GLU A 99 3.86 -5.20 -0.72
C GLU A 99 3.77 -3.84 0.00
N ALA A 100 2.75 -3.03 -0.30
CA ALA A 100 2.51 -1.75 0.36
C ALA A 100 2.23 -1.92 1.86
N ALA A 101 1.40 -2.88 2.24
CA ALA A 101 1.13 -3.20 3.64
C ALA A 101 2.40 -3.68 4.37
N ALA A 102 3.26 -4.47 3.71
CA ALA A 102 4.55 -4.88 4.27
C ALA A 102 5.52 -3.70 4.42
N ALA A 103 5.52 -2.74 3.47
CA ALA A 103 6.34 -1.54 3.54
C ALA A 103 5.91 -0.61 4.69
N GLU A 104 4.61 -0.42 4.91
CA GLU A 104 4.07 0.34 6.05
C GLU A 104 4.48 -0.32 7.37
N ARG A 105 4.29 -1.64 7.53
CA ARG A 105 4.73 -2.37 8.74
C ARG A 105 6.22 -2.19 9.03
N LYS A 106 7.07 -2.22 7.99
CA LYS A 106 8.51 -1.96 8.13
C LYS A 106 8.83 -0.51 8.51
N ARG A 107 8.06 0.47 8.03
CA ARG A 107 8.19 1.88 8.43
C ARG A 107 7.82 2.06 9.89
N ALA A 108 6.64 1.58 10.29
CA ALA A 108 6.15 1.65 11.66
C ALA A 108 7.11 1.01 12.67
N ALA A 109 7.68 -0.17 12.35
CA ALA A 109 8.65 -0.83 13.22
C ALA A 109 9.95 -0.01 13.42
N VAL A 110 10.35 0.81 12.44
CA VAL A 110 11.53 1.68 12.59
C VAL A 110 11.20 2.93 13.40
N GLU A 111 10.02 3.49 13.19
CA GLU A 111 9.48 4.62 13.95
C GLU A 111 9.37 4.27 15.45
N GLU A 112 8.76 3.13 15.78
CA GLU A 112 8.66 2.64 17.16
C GLU A 112 10.04 2.49 17.83
N ARG A 113 11.02 1.94 17.11
CA ARG A 113 12.41 1.84 17.61
C ARG A 113 13.06 3.20 17.81
N ALA A 114 12.79 4.17 16.93
CA ALA A 114 13.32 5.52 17.05
C ALA A 114 12.72 6.24 18.27
N GLU A 115 11.41 6.10 18.48
CA GLU A 115 10.72 6.64 19.64
C GLU A 115 11.22 6.01 20.95
N ALA A 116 11.34 4.69 21.01
CA ALA A 116 11.87 4.00 22.19
C ALA A 116 13.28 4.50 22.53
N GLN A 117 14.15 4.68 21.52
CA GLN A 117 15.48 5.23 21.71
C GLN A 117 15.45 6.69 22.21
N ALA A 118 14.53 7.52 21.71
CA ALA A 118 14.36 8.89 22.17
C ALA A 118 13.88 8.95 23.62
N ARG A 119 12.89 8.12 23.99
CA ARG A 119 12.39 8.00 25.37
C ARG A 119 13.50 7.58 26.34
N LEU A 120 14.32 6.60 25.97
CA LEU A 120 15.48 6.17 26.79
C LEU A 120 16.49 7.31 27.01
N ILE A 121 16.78 8.10 25.99
CA ILE A 121 17.68 9.26 26.12
C ILE A 121 17.07 10.31 27.05
N ALA A 122 15.78 10.60 26.90
CA ALA A 122 15.07 11.56 27.75
C ALA A 122 15.06 11.14 29.22
N GLN A 123 14.75 9.86 29.50
CA GLN A 123 14.79 9.29 30.85
C GLN A 123 16.19 9.41 31.48
N LYS A 124 17.26 9.12 30.72
CA LYS A 124 18.63 9.26 31.22
C LYS A 124 19.00 10.71 31.53
N ILE A 125 18.53 11.67 30.74
CA ILE A 125 18.73 13.10 31.00
C ILE A 125 18.01 13.52 32.28
N ALA A 126 16.73 13.15 32.43
CA ALA A 126 15.94 13.47 33.61
C ALA A 126 16.55 12.88 34.90
N ASN A 127 16.99 11.63 34.84
CA ASN A 127 17.63 10.96 35.98
C ASN A 127 18.99 11.58 36.34
N ALA A 128 19.76 12.06 35.36
CA ALA A 128 21.03 12.74 35.61
C ALA A 128 20.84 14.15 36.21
N GLN A 129 19.69 14.78 35.98
CA GLN A 129 19.34 16.10 36.53
C GLN A 129 18.71 16.03 37.92
N THR A 130 18.32 14.84 38.40
CA THR A 130 17.80 14.67 39.77
C THR A 130 18.99 14.49 40.72
N PRO A 131 19.34 15.48 41.57
CA PRO A 131 20.42 15.30 42.51
C PRO A 131 19.98 14.25 43.53
N LEU A 132 20.75 13.17 43.65
CA LEU A 132 20.66 12.24 44.77
C LEU A 132 20.91 13.07 46.05
N GLY A 133 19.82 13.48 46.70
CA GLY A 133 19.89 14.26 47.94
C GLY A 133 20.80 13.56 48.93
N LYS A 134 21.71 14.32 49.57
CA LYS A 134 22.62 13.84 50.61
C LYS A 134 21.85 12.92 51.55
N ARG A 135 22.24 11.64 51.59
CA ARG A 135 21.72 10.66 52.54
C ARG A 135 22.00 11.22 53.94
N LYS A 136 20.96 11.74 54.60
CA LYS A 136 21.07 12.27 55.96
C LYS A 136 21.43 11.09 56.85
N ALA A 137 22.65 11.08 57.41
CA ALA A 137 23.04 10.08 58.39
C ALA A 137 22.15 10.28 59.63
N THR A 138 21.17 9.41 59.82
CA THR A 138 20.38 9.37 61.05
C THR A 138 21.24 8.71 62.12
N GLY A 139 22.08 9.51 62.77
CA GLY A 139 22.66 9.15 64.06
C GLY A 139 21.55 9.17 65.10
N THR A 140 21.19 8.00 65.61
CA THR A 140 20.38 7.89 66.83
C THR A 140 21.28 8.27 68.00
N GLY A 141 21.14 9.51 68.46
CA GLY A 141 21.62 9.93 69.78
C GLY A 141 20.73 9.30 70.83
N LEU A 142 21.19 8.18 71.41
CA LEU A 142 20.67 7.64 72.66
C LEU A 142 21.74 7.92 73.71
N GLU A 143 21.58 9.06 74.38
CA GLU A 143 21.93 9.23 75.80
C GLU A 143 20.73 8.78 76.65
#